data_AF-A0A409X547-F1
#
_entry.id   AF-A0A409X547-F1
#
_cell.length_a   1.000
_cell.length_b   1.000
_cell.length_c   1.000
_cell.angle_alpha   90.00
_cell.angle_beta   90.00
_cell.angle_gamma   90.00
#
_symmetry.space_group_name_H-M   'P 1'
#
loop_
_entity.id
_entity.type
_entity.pdbx_description
1 polymer ?
#
loop_
_entity_poly.entity_id
_entity_poly.type
_entity_poly.pdbx_seq_one_letter_code
_entity_poly.pdbx_strand_id
1 'polypeptide(L)'
;MSVAQHTSSDDLQRLFAQTRDMRIKVSSSGLFDKFSYQAPAHCPLWLTDQHLASELALQNVVTVPTMGQDLLESLGAIFTRFLQENEVFPPSNRLPRWMEGDLLDGITDPSSFFRAYQYQIGMHSACFASKLYVHPKEPCWFPTFAHGESSRFRTYYNEVELYIVEDETTFGDMRLGPEVARRLDPAIAEKLLWLRDNYDTLAIFSYVLPRPDCESIFSRPEIEGPSVWTISSTQSPRKLPSRSPKKEVDAIDKWWNKYGSKAPLEKARNIQTAKPTQTGLKNTVWVPPRKGTRQGEYQPNIAHFLQRAWCRAVEYNSTFIVLNDGLSERIGIRHRASNTLFITEPIDPFKAPYMRYHMALYMAIVDDALSRAVVEVAEPDADISPARSRKRRATNVPIATRASKRLKGEAPSANASSVDLYAEIASRHILLVSFDFGIYHSPAPSSFLR
;
A
#
# COMPACT_ATOMS: atom_id res chain seq x y z
N MET A 1 15.33 29.83 40.05
CA MET A 1 15.85 28.49 39.76
C MET A 1 15.90 28.34 38.25
N SER A 2 17.10 28.27 37.68
CA SER A 2 17.33 28.12 36.25
C SER A 2 16.90 26.71 35.83
N VAL A 3 15.85 26.59 35.04
CA VAL A 3 15.46 25.31 34.43
C VAL A 3 16.51 25.02 33.37
N ALA A 4 17.39 24.05 33.67
CA ALA A 4 18.45 23.66 32.77
C ALA A 4 17.86 23.24 31.43
N GLN A 5 18.27 23.92 30.36
CA GLN A 5 18.01 23.55 28.96
C GLN A 5 18.80 22.29 28.53
N HIS A 6 18.78 21.24 29.36
CA HIS A 6 19.09 19.89 28.90
C HIS A 6 17.81 19.38 28.22
N THR A 7 17.74 18.83 27.00
CA THR A 7 18.72 18.31 26.05
C THR A 7 17.93 17.82 24.83
N SER A 8 17.88 18.54 23.70
CA SER A 8 17.06 18.08 22.56
C SER A 8 17.64 16.82 21.87
N SER A 9 18.98 16.73 21.83
CA SER A 9 19.69 15.58 21.24
C SER A 9 19.69 14.36 22.18
N ASP A 10 19.90 14.55 23.49
CA ASP A 10 19.96 13.40 24.41
C ASP A 10 18.59 12.77 24.61
N ASP A 11 17.49 13.53 24.54
CA ASP A 11 16.15 12.96 24.68
C ASP A 11 15.74 12.16 23.45
N LEU A 12 16.14 12.61 22.25
CA LEU A 12 16.00 11.85 21.01
C LEU A 12 16.88 10.59 21.04
N GLN A 13 18.13 10.70 21.46
CA GLN A 13 19.01 9.55 21.62
C GLN A 13 18.54 8.59 22.70
N ARG A 14 17.95 9.08 23.80
CA ARG A 14 17.35 8.24 24.85
C ARG A 14 16.11 7.54 24.33
N LEU A 15 15.22 8.25 23.65
CA LEU A 15 14.04 7.66 23.00
C LEU A 15 14.49 6.56 22.04
N PHE A 16 15.52 6.81 21.23
CA PHE A 16 16.05 5.83 20.29
C PHE A 16 16.85 4.69 20.94
N ALA A 17 17.57 4.96 22.04
CA ALA A 17 18.26 3.93 22.80
C ALA A 17 17.29 3.03 23.56
N GLN A 18 16.11 3.55 23.91
CA GLN A 18 15.03 2.80 24.54
C GLN A 18 14.24 1.97 23.52
N THR A 19 14.08 2.45 22.29
CA THR A 19 13.52 1.63 21.21
C THR A 19 14.54 0.58 20.80
N ARG A 20 14.36 -0.64 21.28
CA ARG A 20 15.17 -1.78 20.82
C ARG A 20 14.90 -1.99 19.33
N ASP A 21 15.97 -2.17 18.53
CA ASP A 21 15.82 -2.63 17.15
C ASP A 21 15.04 -3.96 17.12
N MET A 22 14.35 -4.23 16.01
CA MET A 22 13.61 -5.48 15.82
C MET A 22 14.53 -6.68 16.08
N ARG A 23 14.30 -7.37 17.19
CA ARG A 23 14.88 -8.68 17.46
C ARG A 23 13.89 -9.74 17.01
N ILE A 24 13.67 -9.80 15.70
CA ILE A 24 12.92 -10.92 15.13
C ILE A 24 13.89 -12.10 15.06
N LYS A 25 13.67 -13.12 15.91
CA LYS A 25 14.28 -14.43 15.68
C LYS A 25 13.39 -15.14 14.66
N VAL A 26 13.72 -15.01 13.38
CA VAL A 26 13.20 -15.96 12.40
C VAL A 26 13.80 -17.30 12.78
N SER A 27 13.00 -18.20 13.33
CA SER A 27 13.36 -19.61 13.51
C SER A 27 13.58 -20.21 12.13
N SER A 28 14.77 -19.98 11.58
CA SER A 28 15.14 -20.41 10.23
C SER A 28 15.36 -21.92 10.15
N SER A 29 15.20 -22.67 11.24
CA SER A 29 15.79 -24.01 11.35
C SER A 29 14.86 -25.15 11.81
N GLY A 30 13.55 -24.96 11.99
CA GLY A 30 12.73 -26.12 12.39
C GLY A 30 11.22 -26.11 12.18
N LEU A 31 10.57 -24.97 11.91
CA LEU A 31 9.10 -24.90 11.89
C LEU A 31 8.48 -24.43 10.57
N PHE A 32 9.25 -23.90 9.63
CA PHE A 32 8.88 -24.03 8.22
C PHE A 32 9.17 -25.46 7.81
N ASP A 33 8.35 -26.36 8.35
CA ASP A 33 8.35 -27.73 7.89
C ASP A 33 8.09 -27.62 6.39
N LYS A 34 9.09 -28.06 5.61
CA LYS A 34 9.12 -28.05 4.14
C LYS A 34 7.84 -28.64 3.52
N PHE A 35 7.01 -29.28 4.34
CA PHE A 35 5.79 -30.00 4.05
C PHE A 35 4.47 -29.21 4.22
N SER A 36 4.44 -28.05 4.88
CA SER A 36 3.15 -27.35 5.14
C SER A 36 2.81 -26.25 4.11
N TYR A 37 3.82 -25.65 3.50
CA TYR A 37 3.63 -24.57 2.55
C TYR A 37 3.59 -25.09 1.11
N GLN A 38 2.55 -24.72 0.36
CA GLN A 38 2.43 -24.98 -1.07
C GLN A 38 2.39 -23.66 -1.82
N ALA A 39 3.35 -23.45 -2.73
CA ALA A 39 3.35 -22.28 -3.60
C ALA A 39 2.04 -22.24 -4.39
N PRO A 40 1.42 -21.05 -4.58
CA PRO A 40 0.23 -20.96 -5.39
C PRO A 40 0.56 -21.44 -6.81
N ALA A 41 -0.31 -22.24 -7.39
CA ALA A 41 -0.12 -22.73 -8.76
C ALA A 41 -0.11 -21.60 -9.80
N HIS A 42 -0.60 -20.40 -9.44
CA HIS A 42 -0.77 -19.25 -10.32
C HIS A 42 -0.34 -17.96 -9.60
N CYS A 43 -0.05 -16.93 -10.39
CA CYS A 43 0.25 -15.59 -9.88
C CYS A 43 -0.88 -15.13 -8.95
N PRO A 44 -0.58 -14.73 -7.69
CA PRO A 44 -1.60 -14.38 -6.70
C PRO A 44 -2.20 -12.97 -6.91
N LEU A 45 -1.77 -12.25 -7.95
CA LEU A 45 -2.21 -10.90 -8.23
C LEU A 45 -3.67 -10.82 -8.68
N TRP A 46 -4.28 -9.65 -8.45
CA TRP A 46 -5.68 -9.45 -8.77
C TRP A 46 -5.83 -9.05 -10.23
N LEU A 47 -6.99 -9.41 -10.78
CA LEU A 47 -7.34 -9.02 -12.13
C LEU A 47 -7.33 -7.49 -12.30
N THR A 48 -7.84 -6.76 -11.31
CA THR A 48 -7.97 -5.30 -11.31
C THR A 48 -6.65 -4.58 -11.56
N ASP A 49 -5.53 -5.18 -11.12
CA ASP A 49 -4.21 -4.56 -11.25
C ASP A 49 -3.76 -4.43 -12.71
N GLN A 50 -4.32 -5.24 -13.61
CA GLN A 50 -4.02 -5.22 -15.05
C GLN A 50 -4.92 -4.28 -15.85
N HIS A 51 -5.91 -3.67 -15.18
CA HIS A 51 -6.97 -2.86 -15.78
C HIS A 51 -6.93 -1.39 -15.35
N LEU A 52 -5.85 -0.98 -14.67
CA LEU A 52 -5.59 0.42 -14.36
C LEU A 52 -5.51 1.25 -15.65
N ALA A 53 -6.06 2.47 -15.64
CA ALA A 53 -5.93 3.40 -16.76
C ALA A 53 -4.45 3.62 -17.13
N SER A 54 -4.12 3.60 -18.42
CA SER A 54 -2.73 3.72 -18.91
C SER A 54 -2.04 5.00 -18.44
N GLU A 55 -2.79 6.07 -18.27
CA GLU A 55 -2.36 7.39 -17.81
C GLU A 55 -1.96 7.41 -16.33
N LEU A 56 -2.33 6.35 -15.58
CA LEU A 56 -2.01 6.15 -14.16
C LEU A 56 -1.02 5.00 -13.95
N ALA A 57 -0.67 4.26 -15.00
CA ALA A 57 0.29 3.17 -14.94
C ALA A 57 1.69 3.70 -14.58
N LEU A 58 2.41 2.93 -13.76
CA LEU A 58 3.80 3.18 -13.39
C LEU A 58 4.66 3.26 -14.64
N GLN A 59 5.35 4.39 -14.82
CA GLN A 59 6.22 4.61 -15.98
C GLN A 59 7.68 4.30 -15.65
N ASN A 60 8.12 4.68 -14.45
CA ASN A 60 9.53 4.57 -14.06
C ASN A 60 9.66 4.10 -12.62
N VAL A 61 10.67 3.29 -12.36
CA VAL A 61 11.15 2.99 -11.00
C VAL A 61 12.57 3.52 -10.90
N VAL A 62 12.83 4.36 -9.92
CA VAL A 62 14.13 5.03 -9.75
C VAL A 62 14.64 4.78 -8.33
N THR A 63 15.76 4.07 -8.22
CA THR A 63 16.47 3.93 -6.95
C THR A 63 17.15 5.25 -6.59
N VAL A 64 16.90 5.74 -5.38
CA VAL A 64 17.47 6.98 -4.84
C VAL A 64 18.28 6.61 -3.58
N PRO A 65 19.61 6.44 -3.70
CA PRO A 65 20.46 6.03 -2.58
C PRO A 65 20.37 6.95 -1.36
N THR A 66 20.23 8.26 -1.58
CA THR A 66 20.15 9.24 -0.49
C THR A 66 18.79 9.29 0.20
N MET A 67 17.76 8.59 -0.30
CA MET A 67 16.39 8.75 0.19
C MET A 67 16.23 8.32 1.65
N GLY A 68 16.91 7.26 2.09
CA GLY A 68 16.89 6.86 3.50
C GLY A 68 17.49 7.96 4.39
N GLN A 69 18.61 8.54 3.99
CA GLN A 69 19.26 9.62 4.72
C GLN A 69 18.40 10.89 4.74
N ASP A 70 17.84 11.26 3.59
CA ASP A 70 16.94 12.42 3.44
C ASP A 70 15.71 12.29 4.36
N LEU A 71 15.18 11.07 4.50
CA LEU A 71 14.07 10.77 5.41
C LEU A 71 14.48 10.97 6.89
N LEU A 72 15.66 10.50 7.29
CA LEU A 72 16.17 10.68 8.66
C LEU A 72 16.52 12.14 8.99
N GLU A 73 17.04 12.90 8.02
CA GLU A 73 17.31 14.33 8.17
C GLU A 73 16.01 15.12 8.38
N SER A 74 14.97 14.80 7.60
CA SER A 74 13.64 15.38 7.76
C SER A 74 13.08 15.13 9.17
N LEU A 75 13.18 13.90 9.67
CA LEU A 75 12.81 13.55 11.05
C LEU A 75 13.56 14.42 12.07
N GLY A 76 14.88 14.56 11.94
CA GLY A 76 15.69 15.35 12.86
C GLY A 76 15.28 16.83 12.88
N ALA A 77 15.02 17.42 11.72
CA ALA A 77 14.58 18.80 11.59
C ALA A 77 13.20 19.04 12.23
N ILE A 78 12.22 18.19 11.91
CA ILE A 78 10.85 18.31 12.44
C ILE A 78 10.83 18.11 13.95
N PHE A 79 11.56 17.10 14.46
CA PHE A 79 11.61 16.84 15.89
C PHE A 79 12.29 17.98 16.65
N THR A 80 13.38 18.53 16.10
CA THR A 80 14.04 19.70 16.70
C THR A 80 13.09 20.88 16.80
N ARG A 81 12.34 21.16 15.73
CA ARG A 81 11.30 22.19 15.73
C ARG A 81 10.21 21.91 16.75
N PHE A 82 9.74 20.67 16.84
CA PHE A 82 8.74 20.27 17.83
C PHE A 82 9.20 20.59 19.25
N LEU A 83 10.44 20.26 19.61
CA LEU A 83 10.98 20.53 20.94
C LEU A 83 11.19 22.02 21.23
N GLN A 84 11.39 22.85 20.20
CA GLN A 84 11.45 24.30 20.34
C GLN A 84 10.07 24.91 20.58
N GLU A 85 9.03 24.35 19.96
CA GLU A 85 7.65 24.86 20.03
C GLU A 85 6.86 24.30 21.22
N ASN A 86 7.29 23.20 21.82
CA ASN A 86 6.55 22.51 22.87
C ASN A 86 7.43 22.30 24.11
N GLU A 87 7.01 22.88 25.24
CA GLU A 87 7.70 22.76 26.52
C GLU A 87 7.63 21.34 27.12
N VAL A 88 6.67 20.53 26.67
CA VAL A 88 6.38 19.21 27.24
C VAL A 88 6.51 18.14 26.17
N PHE A 89 7.62 17.41 26.22
CA PHE A 89 7.68 16.07 25.64
C PHE A 89 7.33 15.06 26.74
N PRO A 90 6.32 14.18 26.55
CA PRO A 90 5.95 13.23 27.59
C PRO A 90 7.18 12.38 27.97
N PRO A 91 7.46 12.21 29.27
CA PRO A 91 8.60 11.42 29.69
C PRO A 91 8.47 9.98 29.18
N SER A 92 9.60 9.36 28.83
CA SER A 92 9.63 8.03 28.21
C SER A 92 8.99 6.92 29.05
N ASN A 93 8.89 7.09 30.36
CA ASN A 93 8.17 6.17 31.25
C ASN A 93 6.64 6.16 31.03
N ARG A 94 6.12 7.08 30.21
CA ARG A 94 4.72 7.10 29.74
C ARG A 94 4.55 6.55 28.33
N LEU A 95 5.62 6.07 27.70
CA LEU A 95 5.48 5.21 26.54
C LEU A 95 4.62 4.01 26.95
N PRO A 96 3.52 3.71 26.24
CA PRO A 96 2.62 2.64 26.59
C PRO A 96 3.36 1.32 26.87
N ARG A 97 3.14 0.68 28.02
CA ARG A 97 3.95 -0.51 28.44
C ARG A 97 3.91 -1.68 27.46
N TRP A 98 2.88 -1.79 26.62
CA TRP A 98 2.82 -2.77 25.53
C TRP A 98 3.86 -2.53 24.42
N MET A 99 4.61 -1.43 24.51
CA MET A 99 5.81 -1.15 23.73
C MET A 99 7.03 -1.98 24.15
N GLU A 100 7.00 -2.62 25.33
CA GLU A 100 7.99 -3.62 25.73
C GLU A 100 7.63 -4.95 25.05
N GLY A 101 7.76 -5.01 23.73
CA GLY A 101 7.37 -6.19 22.95
C GLY A 101 8.15 -7.44 23.39
N ASP A 102 7.43 -8.53 23.57
CA ASP A 102 8.03 -9.86 23.71
C ASP A 102 8.80 -10.25 22.44
N LEU A 103 9.77 -11.15 22.60
CA LEU A 103 10.39 -11.83 21.45
C LEU A 103 9.27 -12.55 20.69
N LEU A 104 9.05 -12.15 19.45
CA LEU A 104 8.03 -12.76 18.62
C LEU A 104 8.58 -14.05 18.04
N ASP A 105 8.22 -15.16 18.68
CA ASP A 105 8.32 -16.50 18.11
C ASP A 105 7.12 -16.78 17.21
N GLY A 106 7.30 -17.67 16.22
CA GLY A 106 6.19 -18.23 15.45
C GLY A 106 5.70 -17.37 14.28
N ILE A 107 6.60 -16.67 13.58
CA ILE A 107 6.26 -16.10 12.26
C ILE A 107 6.09 -17.26 11.28
N THR A 108 4.84 -17.66 11.02
CA THR A 108 4.47 -18.79 10.15
C THR A 108 3.91 -18.35 8.80
N ASP A 109 3.49 -17.10 8.69
CA ASP A 109 2.83 -16.56 7.50
C ASP A 109 2.99 -15.02 7.41
N PRO A 110 2.79 -14.42 6.22
CA PRO A 110 2.82 -12.97 6.03
C PRO A 110 1.97 -12.14 7.00
N SER A 111 0.83 -12.64 7.47
CA SER A 111 -0.01 -11.94 8.46
C SER A 111 0.64 -11.94 9.84
N SER A 112 1.20 -13.07 10.29
CA SER A 112 1.98 -13.15 11.53
C SER A 112 3.22 -12.25 11.50
N PHE A 113 3.90 -12.14 10.34
CA PHE A 113 5.03 -11.23 10.16
C PHE A 113 4.59 -9.76 10.24
N PHE A 114 3.50 -9.40 9.58
CA PHE A 114 2.94 -8.07 9.69
C PHE A 114 2.55 -7.73 11.14
N ARG A 115 1.84 -8.61 11.85
CA ARG A 115 1.49 -8.38 13.25
C ARG A 115 2.74 -8.14 14.10
N ALA A 116 3.80 -8.89 13.81
CA ALA A 116 5.08 -8.69 14.46
C ALA A 116 5.64 -7.29 14.24
N TYR A 117 5.71 -6.87 12.99
CA TYR A 117 6.08 -5.51 12.62
C TYR A 117 5.16 -4.47 13.29
N GLN A 118 3.83 -4.69 13.28
CA GLN A 118 2.85 -3.76 13.81
C GLN A 118 3.09 -3.50 15.30
N TYR A 119 3.26 -4.55 16.10
CA TYR A 119 3.48 -4.43 17.54
C TYR A 119 4.84 -3.80 17.87
N GLN A 120 5.90 -4.15 17.16
CA GLN A 120 7.26 -3.72 17.49
C GLN A 120 7.66 -2.38 16.89
N ILE A 121 7.09 -2.00 15.74
CA ILE A 121 7.50 -0.82 14.97
C ILE A 121 6.27 0.03 14.67
N GLY A 122 5.29 -0.55 13.98
CA GLY A 122 4.21 0.24 13.37
C GLY A 122 3.39 1.05 14.38
N MET A 123 3.05 0.47 15.53
CA MET A 123 2.32 1.20 16.57
C MET A 123 3.16 2.30 17.21
N HIS A 124 4.47 2.09 17.39
CA HIS A 124 5.37 3.13 17.92
C HIS A 124 5.48 4.29 16.95
N SER A 125 5.71 4.01 15.67
CA SER A 125 5.78 5.01 14.61
C SER A 125 4.46 5.76 14.45
N ALA A 126 3.31 5.08 14.57
CA ALA A 126 1.99 5.71 14.56
C ALA A 126 1.76 6.62 15.77
N CYS A 127 2.10 6.16 16.99
CA CYS A 127 2.00 6.99 18.20
C CYS A 127 2.91 8.22 18.09
N PHE A 128 4.13 8.04 17.56
CA PHE A 128 5.08 9.12 17.35
C PHE A 128 4.56 10.16 16.36
N ALA A 129 4.13 9.74 15.18
CA ALA A 129 3.57 10.67 14.20
C ALA A 129 2.30 11.37 14.72
N SER A 130 1.43 10.66 15.45
CA SER A 130 0.23 11.25 16.08
C SER A 130 0.62 12.30 17.13
N LYS A 131 1.63 12.01 17.94
CA LYS A 131 2.13 12.94 18.95
C LYS A 131 2.67 14.22 18.33
N LEU A 132 3.38 14.13 17.20
CA LEU A 132 3.99 15.28 16.56
C LEU A 132 2.99 16.14 15.77
N TYR A 133 2.05 15.51 15.07
CA TYR A 133 1.17 16.21 14.12
C TYR A 133 -0.29 16.36 14.57
N VAL A 134 -0.78 15.48 15.44
CA VAL A 134 -2.20 15.46 15.83
C VAL A 134 -2.41 16.11 17.19
N HIS A 135 -1.65 15.70 18.20
CA HIS A 135 -1.83 16.15 19.59
C HIS A 135 -0.51 16.58 20.28
N PRO A 136 0.19 17.59 19.72
CA PRO A 136 1.52 18.02 20.19
C PRO A 136 1.55 18.51 21.64
N LYS A 137 0.44 19.04 22.14
CA LYS A 137 0.32 19.62 23.50
C LYS A 137 -0.19 18.63 24.55
N GLU A 138 -0.63 17.44 24.14
CA GLU A 138 -1.32 16.50 25.03
C GLU A 138 -0.34 15.50 25.68
N PRO A 139 -0.50 15.13 26.95
CA PRO A 139 0.47 14.28 27.65
C PRO A 139 0.37 12.78 27.28
N CYS A 140 -0.35 12.42 26.23
CA CYS A 140 -0.67 11.05 25.83
C CYS A 140 0.05 10.58 24.57
N TRP A 141 0.14 9.26 24.41
CA TRP A 141 0.72 8.57 23.25
C TRP A 141 -0.36 7.71 22.56
N PHE A 142 -1.49 8.32 22.21
CA PHE A 142 -2.54 7.61 21.49
C PHE A 142 -2.28 7.62 19.98
N PRO A 143 -2.32 6.47 19.31
CA PRO A 143 -2.23 6.42 17.86
C PRO A 143 -3.55 6.86 17.23
N THR A 144 -3.48 7.83 16.32
CA THR A 144 -4.59 8.26 15.45
C THR A 144 -4.60 7.48 14.13
N PHE A 145 -3.56 6.68 13.89
CA PHE A 145 -3.39 5.88 12.68
C PHE A 145 -3.27 4.40 13.04
N ALA A 146 -3.93 3.53 12.27
CA ALA A 146 -3.93 2.10 12.45
C ALA A 146 -3.68 1.37 11.13
N HIS A 147 -3.31 0.10 11.26
CA HIS A 147 -3.12 -0.80 10.13
C HIS A 147 -4.33 -1.69 9.92
N GLY A 148 -4.62 -2.01 8.67
CA GLY A 148 -5.68 -2.92 8.27
C GLY A 148 -5.15 -3.93 7.28
N GLU A 149 -5.29 -5.21 7.59
CA GLU A 149 -4.99 -6.28 6.64
C GLU A 149 -6.11 -6.38 5.60
N SER A 150 -5.78 -6.23 4.32
CA SER A 150 -6.73 -6.34 3.21
C SER A 150 -6.58 -7.64 2.40
N SER A 151 -5.59 -8.50 2.74
CA SER A 151 -5.28 -9.70 1.96
C SER A 151 -6.31 -10.83 2.08
N ARG A 152 -6.75 -11.33 0.91
CA ARG A 152 -7.52 -12.58 0.76
C ARG A 152 -6.64 -13.83 0.71
N PHE A 153 -5.34 -13.69 0.44
CA PHE A 153 -4.37 -14.79 0.26
C PHE A 153 -3.28 -14.71 1.33
N ARG A 154 -3.71 -14.84 2.60
CA ARG A 154 -2.86 -14.68 3.79
C ARG A 154 -1.60 -15.55 3.80
N THR A 155 -1.56 -16.62 3.02
CA THR A 155 -0.44 -17.57 2.98
C THR A 155 0.76 -17.08 2.19
N TYR A 156 0.59 -16.17 1.23
CA TYR A 156 1.66 -15.80 0.29
C TYR A 156 2.11 -14.34 0.39
N TYR A 157 1.14 -13.44 0.50
CA TYR A 157 1.34 -12.00 0.45
C TYR A 157 0.33 -11.35 1.38
N ASN A 158 0.82 -10.50 2.28
CA ASN A 158 -0.04 -9.67 3.08
C ASN A 158 0.02 -8.23 2.60
N GLU A 159 -1.14 -7.70 2.29
CA GLU A 159 -1.34 -6.31 1.95
C GLU A 159 -1.96 -5.63 3.16
N VAL A 160 -1.34 -4.52 3.54
CA VAL A 160 -1.68 -3.80 4.74
C VAL A 160 -1.81 -2.33 4.40
N GLU A 161 -2.87 -1.73 4.89
CA GLU A 161 -3.25 -0.35 4.64
C GLU A 161 -3.05 0.43 5.94
N LEU A 162 -2.39 1.58 5.88
CA LEU A 162 -2.34 2.53 7.00
C LEU A 162 -3.46 3.56 6.84
N TYR A 163 -4.36 3.65 7.81
CA TYR A 163 -5.55 4.50 7.75
C TYR A 163 -5.77 5.25 9.08
N ILE A 164 -6.69 6.21 9.10
CA ILE A 164 -7.09 6.95 10.30
C ILE A 164 -8.08 6.12 11.10
N VAL A 165 -7.83 5.91 12.40
CA VAL A 165 -8.67 5.03 13.21
C VAL A 165 -10.12 5.52 13.23
N GLU A 166 -11.06 4.61 12.99
CA GLU A 166 -12.49 4.88 13.11
C GLU A 166 -12.86 5.23 14.56
N ASP A 167 -13.88 6.07 14.70
CA ASP A 167 -14.40 6.50 16.00
C ASP A 167 -14.89 5.32 16.84
N GLU A 168 -14.66 5.37 18.15
CA GLU A 168 -15.11 4.30 19.06
C GLU A 168 -16.41 4.68 19.77
N THR A 169 -16.52 5.91 20.27
CA THR A 169 -17.61 6.32 21.17
C THR A 169 -18.41 7.49 20.64
N THR A 170 -17.74 8.48 20.05
CA THR A 170 -18.35 9.73 19.59
C THR A 170 -17.78 10.11 18.23
N PHE A 171 -18.64 10.65 17.35
CA PHE A 171 -18.22 11.04 16.02
C PHE A 171 -17.09 12.08 16.09
N GLY A 172 -15.97 11.79 15.42
CA GLY A 172 -14.77 12.61 15.39
C GLY A 172 -13.81 12.42 16.57
N ASP A 173 -14.00 11.40 17.42
CA ASP A 173 -13.05 11.14 18.50
C ASP A 173 -11.75 10.49 18.03
N MET A 174 -11.74 9.80 16.88
CA MET A 174 -10.55 9.11 16.35
C MET A 174 -9.87 8.21 17.41
N ARG A 175 -10.66 7.61 18.31
CA ARG A 175 -10.23 6.86 19.51
C ARG A 175 -9.37 7.63 20.52
N LEU A 176 -9.36 8.94 20.44
CA LEU A 176 -8.79 9.77 21.48
C LEU A 176 -9.79 9.85 22.64
N GLY A 177 -9.27 9.90 23.87
CA GLY A 177 -10.14 10.14 25.03
C GLY A 177 -10.92 11.47 24.85
N PRO A 178 -12.16 11.59 25.34
CA PRO A 178 -13.02 12.76 25.08
C PRO A 178 -12.38 14.11 25.41
N GLU A 179 -11.53 14.16 26.45
CA GLU A 179 -10.79 15.36 26.85
C GLU A 179 -9.67 15.73 25.86
N VAL A 180 -9.03 14.73 25.25
CA VAL A 180 -7.99 14.93 24.23
C VAL A 180 -8.64 15.35 22.92
N ALA A 181 -9.70 14.65 22.50
CA ALA A 181 -10.47 14.98 21.30
C ALA A 181 -10.98 16.43 21.33
N ARG A 182 -11.52 16.89 22.48
CA ARG A 182 -12.00 18.27 22.66
C ARG A 182 -10.89 19.34 22.62
N ARG A 183 -9.64 18.96 22.85
CA ARG A 183 -8.48 19.88 22.86
C ARG A 183 -7.65 19.83 21.58
N LEU A 184 -8.04 18.98 20.62
CA LEU A 184 -7.41 18.98 19.30
C LEU A 184 -7.54 20.34 18.64
N ASP A 185 -6.52 20.70 17.87
CA ASP A 185 -6.60 21.85 16.97
C ASP A 185 -7.77 21.62 15.98
N PRO A 186 -8.75 22.54 15.89
CA PRO A 186 -9.91 22.35 15.03
C PRO A 186 -9.55 22.13 13.55
N ALA A 187 -8.51 22.79 13.05
CA ALA A 187 -8.09 22.65 11.65
C ALA A 187 -7.46 21.27 11.41
N ILE A 188 -6.74 20.73 12.39
CA ILE A 188 -6.21 19.36 12.32
C ILE A 188 -7.35 18.34 12.40
N ALA A 189 -8.29 18.51 13.32
CA ALA A 189 -9.44 17.63 13.46
C ALA A 189 -10.27 17.59 12.17
N GLU A 190 -10.54 18.74 11.56
CA GLU A 190 -11.26 18.84 10.28
C GLU A 190 -10.53 18.12 9.15
N LYS A 191 -9.21 18.30 9.03
CA LYS A 191 -8.39 17.58 8.05
C LYS A 191 -8.43 16.07 8.26
N LEU A 192 -8.34 15.60 9.50
CA LEU A 192 -8.38 14.18 9.82
C LEU A 192 -9.75 13.56 9.50
N LEU A 193 -10.84 14.26 9.83
CA LEU A 193 -12.20 13.84 9.47
C LEU A 193 -12.36 13.78 7.95
N TRP A 194 -11.90 14.81 7.23
CA TRP A 194 -11.95 14.83 5.79
C TRP A 194 -11.13 13.71 5.17
N LEU A 195 -9.91 13.45 5.67
CA LEU A 195 -9.06 12.35 5.22
C LEU A 195 -9.76 11.01 5.45
N ARG A 196 -10.30 10.77 6.65
CA ARG A 196 -11.01 9.53 6.99
C ARG A 196 -12.23 9.30 6.09
N ASP A 197 -12.97 10.35 5.78
CA ASP A 197 -14.23 10.24 5.02
C ASP A 197 -14.00 10.17 3.50
N ASN A 198 -12.85 10.62 2.99
CA ASN A 198 -12.54 10.67 1.55
C ASN A 198 -11.41 9.73 1.11
N TYR A 199 -10.51 9.35 2.00
CA TYR A 199 -9.39 8.45 1.72
C TYR A 199 -9.35 7.30 2.72
N ASP A 200 -9.59 6.11 2.19
CA ASP A 200 -9.55 4.90 3.00
C ASP A 200 -8.11 4.57 3.46
N THR A 201 -7.08 5.01 2.72
CA THR A 201 -5.67 4.59 2.98
C THR A 201 -4.62 5.68 2.70
N LEU A 202 -3.73 5.91 3.67
CA LEU A 202 -2.63 6.88 3.61
C LEU A 202 -1.34 6.30 3.00
N ALA A 203 -1.05 5.02 3.27
CA ALA A 203 0.13 4.32 2.78
C ALA A 203 -0.15 2.81 2.62
N ILE A 204 0.56 2.19 1.67
CA ILE A 204 0.45 0.75 1.36
C ILE A 204 1.68 0.02 1.86
N PHE A 205 1.47 -1.04 2.63
CA PHE A 205 2.52 -1.93 3.12
C PHE A 205 2.31 -3.32 2.52
N SER A 206 3.38 -3.90 2.02
CA SER A 206 3.40 -5.18 1.33
C SER A 206 4.40 -6.09 2.01
N TYR A 207 3.91 -7.16 2.63
CA TYR A 207 4.73 -8.15 3.31
C TYR A 207 4.73 -9.46 2.53
N VAL A 208 5.92 -9.91 2.20
CA VAL A 208 6.22 -11.23 1.65
C VAL A 208 7.01 -11.98 2.71
N LEU A 209 6.72 -13.26 2.89
CA LEU A 209 7.45 -14.08 3.86
C LEU A 209 8.85 -14.39 3.31
N PRO A 210 9.90 -14.36 4.14
CA PRO A 210 11.24 -14.75 3.74
C PRO A 210 11.26 -16.26 3.47
N ARG A 211 11.20 -16.63 2.19
CA ARG A 211 11.17 -18.00 1.69
C ARG A 211 12.24 -18.14 0.60
N PRO A 212 12.84 -19.32 0.36
CA PRO A 212 13.93 -19.44 -0.62
C PRO A 212 13.60 -18.94 -2.05
N ASP A 213 12.33 -18.94 -2.46
CA ASP A 213 11.86 -18.42 -3.75
C ASP A 213 11.60 -16.90 -3.76
N CYS A 214 11.34 -16.30 -2.60
CA CYS A 214 11.13 -14.86 -2.41
C CYS A 214 12.32 -14.15 -1.73
N GLU A 215 13.28 -14.91 -1.21
CA GLU A 215 14.46 -14.39 -0.52
C GLU A 215 15.17 -13.44 -1.47
N SER A 216 15.57 -12.27 -0.95
CA SER A 216 16.29 -11.26 -1.72
C SER A 216 15.50 -10.64 -2.87
N ILE A 217 14.18 -10.86 -2.98
CA ILE A 217 13.39 -10.29 -4.07
C ILE A 217 13.49 -8.77 -4.04
N PHE A 218 13.48 -8.16 -2.86
CA PHE A 218 13.64 -6.71 -2.70
C PHE A 218 15.08 -6.27 -2.41
N SER A 219 16.04 -7.19 -2.24
CA SER A 219 17.43 -6.81 -1.93
C SER A 219 18.29 -6.54 -3.17
N ARG A 220 17.80 -6.85 -4.38
CA ARG A 220 18.53 -6.56 -5.64
C ARG A 220 18.76 -5.06 -5.78
N PRO A 221 19.97 -4.56 -6.08
CA PRO A 221 20.28 -3.12 -6.06
C PRO A 221 19.43 -2.31 -7.03
N GLU A 222 19.28 -2.83 -8.25
CA GLU A 222 18.40 -2.29 -9.27
C GLU A 222 17.12 -3.10 -9.30
N ILE A 223 16.01 -2.42 -9.04
CA ILE A 223 14.72 -2.93 -9.46
C ILE A 223 14.49 -2.34 -10.83
N GLU A 224 14.77 -3.13 -11.87
CA GLU A 224 14.34 -2.79 -13.21
C GLU A 224 12.84 -2.47 -13.13
N GLY A 225 12.49 -1.21 -13.43
CA GLY A 225 11.10 -0.84 -13.59
C GLY A 225 10.45 -1.81 -14.58
N PRO A 226 9.14 -2.04 -14.51
CA PRO A 226 8.49 -3.01 -15.38
C PRO A 226 8.68 -2.57 -16.84
N SER A 227 9.70 -3.10 -17.51
CA SER A 227 9.91 -2.96 -18.95
C SER A 227 8.69 -3.51 -19.70
N VAL A 228 7.89 -4.34 -19.03
CA VAL A 228 6.56 -4.77 -19.44
C VAL A 228 5.63 -4.73 -18.23
N TRP A 229 4.88 -3.63 -18.04
CA TRP A 229 3.68 -3.64 -17.20
C TRP A 229 2.73 -4.70 -17.76
N THR A 230 2.20 -5.58 -16.92
CA THR A 230 1.27 -6.59 -17.40
C THR A 230 -0.10 -5.94 -17.55
N ILE A 231 -0.40 -5.45 -18.76
CA ILE A 231 -1.72 -4.92 -19.12
C ILE A 231 -2.52 -6.04 -19.77
N SER A 232 -3.80 -6.14 -19.44
CA SER A 232 -4.71 -6.98 -20.22
C SER A 232 -4.71 -6.51 -21.68
N SER A 233 -4.62 -7.42 -22.64
CA SER A 233 -4.60 -7.07 -24.06
C SER A 233 -5.47 -8.02 -24.87
N THR A 234 -6.07 -7.50 -25.95
CA THR A 234 -6.78 -8.30 -26.95
C THR A 234 -6.42 -7.81 -28.35
N GLN A 235 -6.60 -8.65 -29.37
CA GLN A 235 -6.37 -8.28 -30.78
C GLN A 235 -7.38 -7.23 -31.29
N SER A 236 -8.47 -7.00 -30.56
CA SER A 236 -9.53 -6.08 -30.94
C SER A 236 -10.00 -5.30 -29.72
N PRO A 237 -9.16 -4.35 -29.24
CA PRO A 237 -9.50 -3.54 -28.09
C PRO A 237 -10.78 -2.75 -28.37
N ARG A 238 -11.67 -2.72 -27.39
CA ARG A 238 -12.86 -1.87 -27.45
C ARG A 238 -12.41 -0.42 -27.35
N LYS A 239 -12.95 0.42 -28.22
CA LYS A 239 -12.84 1.87 -28.05
C LYS A 239 -13.73 2.25 -26.86
N LEU A 240 -13.12 2.52 -25.73
CA LEU A 240 -13.82 3.12 -24.60
C LEU A 240 -13.91 4.64 -24.83
N PRO A 241 -14.93 5.31 -24.25
CA PRO A 241 -14.99 6.77 -24.24
C PRO A 241 -13.71 7.32 -23.64
N SER A 242 -13.13 8.35 -24.25
CA SER A 242 -11.97 9.03 -23.67
C SER A 242 -12.36 9.54 -22.28
N ARG A 243 -11.65 9.06 -21.26
CA ARG A 243 -11.72 9.54 -19.90
C ARG A 243 -10.30 9.82 -19.45
N SER A 244 -10.03 11.05 -19.06
CA SER A 244 -8.81 11.39 -18.36
C SER A 244 -9.14 11.33 -16.87
N PRO A 245 -8.87 10.21 -16.17
CA PRO A 245 -9.05 10.20 -14.72
C PRO A 245 -8.28 11.38 -14.14
N LYS A 246 -8.92 12.13 -13.23
CA LYS A 246 -8.30 13.30 -12.61
C LYS A 246 -7.01 12.85 -11.95
N LYS A 247 -5.87 13.33 -12.45
CA LYS A 247 -4.60 13.10 -11.78
C LYS A 247 -4.61 13.87 -10.48
N GLU A 248 -4.38 13.14 -9.43
CA GLU A 248 -4.19 13.69 -8.10
C GLU A 248 -2.88 14.46 -8.04
N VAL A 249 -2.83 15.51 -7.22
CA VAL A 249 -1.66 16.38 -7.11
C VAL A 249 -0.81 15.95 -5.92
N ASP A 250 0.51 15.93 -6.09
CA ASP A 250 1.44 15.68 -5.00
C ASP A 250 1.43 16.83 -3.99
N ALA A 251 1.74 16.57 -2.72
CA ALA A 251 1.89 17.63 -1.74
C ALA A 251 3.02 18.59 -2.13
N ILE A 252 2.79 19.89 -1.98
CA ILE A 252 3.76 20.94 -2.31
C ILE A 252 4.79 21.05 -1.17
N ASP A 253 5.99 21.53 -1.48
CA ASP A 253 7.07 21.82 -0.51
C ASP A 253 7.56 20.64 0.35
N LYS A 254 7.44 19.41 -0.17
CA LYS A 254 7.98 18.21 0.49
C LYS A 254 9.42 17.95 0.10
N TRP A 255 10.20 17.40 1.04
CA TRP A 255 11.62 17.15 0.83
C TRP A 255 11.90 16.20 -0.34
N TRP A 256 10.96 15.31 -0.66
CA TRP A 256 11.05 14.39 -1.81
C TRP A 256 10.69 15.03 -3.16
N ASN A 257 10.13 16.25 -3.18
CA ASN A 257 9.80 16.94 -4.44
C ASN A 257 11.05 17.21 -5.30
N LYS A 258 12.23 17.27 -4.66
CA LYS A 258 13.53 17.38 -5.35
C LYS A 258 13.83 16.21 -6.30
N TYR A 259 13.17 15.06 -6.13
CA TYR A 259 13.35 13.90 -7.01
C TYR A 259 12.58 14.04 -8.32
N GLY A 260 11.42 14.71 -8.30
CA GLY A 260 10.62 14.97 -9.50
C GLY A 260 11.36 15.80 -10.53
N SER A 261 12.12 16.81 -10.08
CA SER A 261 12.92 17.70 -10.95
C SER A 261 14.15 17.03 -11.56
N LYS A 262 14.63 15.94 -10.96
CA LYS A 262 15.82 15.19 -11.39
C LYS A 262 15.49 13.95 -12.22
N ALA A 263 14.21 13.58 -12.30
CA ALA A 263 13.79 12.49 -13.17
C ALA A 263 14.33 12.78 -14.57
N PRO A 264 15.05 11.85 -15.19
CA PRO A 264 15.60 12.08 -16.52
C PRO A 264 14.47 12.54 -17.45
N LEU A 265 14.50 13.82 -17.81
CA LEU A 265 13.91 14.32 -19.04
C LEU A 265 14.67 13.76 -20.26
N GLU A 266 15.51 12.73 -20.06
CA GLU A 266 16.05 11.89 -21.10
C GLU A 266 14.88 11.33 -21.88
N LYS A 267 14.63 12.05 -22.97
CA LYS A 267 13.79 11.71 -24.11
C LYS A 267 12.61 10.89 -23.62
N ALA A 268 11.43 11.50 -23.64
CA ALA A 268 10.32 10.80 -24.25
C ALA A 268 10.85 10.22 -25.58
N ARG A 269 11.49 9.04 -25.52
CA ARG A 269 11.41 8.03 -26.53
C ARG A 269 9.94 8.10 -26.77
N ASN A 270 9.60 8.52 -27.97
CA ASN A 270 8.70 7.77 -28.81
C ASN A 270 8.81 6.27 -28.43
N ILE A 271 8.31 5.89 -27.26
CA ILE A 271 7.29 4.88 -27.14
C ILE A 271 6.19 5.49 -28.00
N GLN A 272 6.40 5.42 -29.32
CA GLN A 272 5.34 5.06 -30.21
C GLN A 272 4.82 3.83 -29.50
N THR A 273 3.76 4.01 -28.71
CA THR A 273 2.71 3.03 -28.61
C THR A 273 2.53 2.62 -30.05
N ALA A 274 3.19 1.53 -30.46
CA ALA A 274 3.30 1.14 -31.84
C ALA A 274 1.87 1.22 -32.32
N LYS A 275 1.56 2.19 -33.23
CA LYS A 275 0.17 2.43 -33.65
C LYS A 275 -0.34 1.04 -33.93
N PRO A 276 -1.28 0.50 -33.12
CA PRO A 276 -1.56 -0.92 -33.18
C PRO A 276 -1.95 -1.14 -34.62
N THR A 277 -1.10 -1.88 -35.35
CA THR A 277 -1.29 -2.10 -36.77
C THR A 277 -2.71 -2.63 -36.84
N GLN A 278 -3.61 -1.85 -37.43
CA GLN A 278 -5.04 -2.16 -37.51
C GLN A 278 -5.17 -3.34 -38.48
N THR A 279 -4.67 -4.48 -38.05
CA THR A 279 -5.03 -5.79 -38.56
C THR A 279 -6.50 -5.93 -38.20
N GLY A 280 -7.34 -6.17 -39.19
CA GLY A 280 -8.79 -6.03 -39.08
C GLY A 280 -9.36 -6.68 -37.82
N LEU A 281 -10.42 -6.07 -37.27
CA LEU A 281 -11.18 -6.54 -36.12
C LEU A 281 -11.40 -8.06 -36.18
N LYS A 282 -10.57 -8.82 -35.48
CA LYS A 282 -10.81 -10.23 -35.23
C LYS A 282 -11.63 -10.31 -33.96
N ASN A 283 -12.92 -10.65 -34.09
CA ASN A 283 -13.82 -10.92 -32.96
C ASN A 283 -13.41 -12.15 -32.12
N THR A 284 -12.24 -12.73 -32.39
CA THR A 284 -11.69 -13.86 -31.66
C THR A 284 -10.89 -13.34 -30.47
N VAL A 285 -11.44 -13.47 -29.27
CA VAL A 285 -10.67 -13.30 -28.04
C VAL A 285 -9.80 -14.54 -27.87
N TRP A 286 -8.49 -14.36 -28.01
CA TRP A 286 -7.54 -15.39 -27.68
C TRP A 286 -7.40 -15.44 -26.16
N VAL A 287 -8.00 -16.44 -25.52
CA VAL A 287 -7.66 -16.77 -24.14
C VAL A 287 -6.23 -17.29 -24.19
N PRO A 288 -5.25 -16.63 -23.56
CA PRO A 288 -3.91 -17.17 -23.53
C PRO A 288 -4.00 -18.60 -22.98
N PRO A 289 -3.41 -19.62 -23.67
CA PRO A 289 -3.20 -20.91 -23.04
C PRO A 289 -2.48 -20.56 -21.74
N ARG A 290 -3.04 -20.97 -20.59
CA ARG A 290 -2.53 -20.61 -19.27
C ARG A 290 -1.01 -20.73 -19.34
N LYS A 291 -0.32 -19.58 -19.46
CA LYS A 291 1.14 -19.54 -19.63
C LYS A 291 1.67 -19.90 -18.26
N GLY A 292 1.91 -21.19 -18.12
CA GLY A 292 2.05 -21.93 -16.90
C GLY A 292 1.92 -23.36 -17.33
N THR A 293 3.01 -23.89 -17.90
CA THR A 293 3.25 -25.33 -17.96
C THR A 293 2.68 -25.94 -16.68
N ARG A 294 1.75 -26.90 -16.81
CA ARG A 294 0.92 -27.47 -15.73
C ARG A 294 1.71 -28.19 -14.61
N GLN A 295 3.02 -27.93 -14.48
CA GLN A 295 3.91 -28.54 -13.49
C GLN A 295 4.86 -27.54 -12.80
N GLY A 296 4.80 -26.24 -13.10
CA GLY A 296 5.64 -25.24 -12.44
C GLY A 296 4.93 -24.50 -11.32
N GLU A 297 5.50 -24.50 -10.11
CA GLU A 297 5.15 -23.58 -9.04
C GLU A 297 5.35 -22.13 -9.51
N TYR A 298 4.43 -21.23 -9.13
CA TYR A 298 4.55 -19.81 -9.46
C TYR A 298 5.90 -19.26 -8.95
N GLN A 299 6.69 -18.71 -9.86
CA GLN A 299 7.95 -18.06 -9.52
C GLN A 299 7.69 -16.59 -9.16
N PRO A 300 8.00 -16.16 -7.93
CA PRO A 300 7.84 -14.78 -7.50
C PRO A 300 8.58 -13.82 -8.44
N ASN A 301 7.90 -12.79 -8.93
CA ASN A 301 8.50 -11.76 -9.78
C ASN A 301 8.25 -10.40 -9.16
N ILE A 302 9.32 -9.63 -8.93
CA ILE A 302 9.23 -8.30 -8.32
C ILE A 302 8.28 -7.36 -9.06
N ALA A 303 8.24 -7.42 -10.39
CA ALA A 303 7.37 -6.59 -11.21
C ALA A 303 5.89 -6.80 -10.86
N HIS A 304 5.51 -8.02 -10.45
CA HIS A 304 4.16 -8.34 -10.02
C HIS A 304 3.83 -7.63 -8.69
N PHE A 305 4.69 -7.73 -7.69
CA PHE A 305 4.49 -7.06 -6.39
C PHE A 305 4.50 -5.54 -6.52
N LEU A 306 5.39 -4.99 -7.34
CA LEU A 306 5.43 -3.57 -7.66
C LEU A 306 4.14 -3.10 -8.33
N GLN A 307 3.70 -3.82 -9.36
CA GLN A 307 2.46 -3.50 -10.06
C GLN A 307 1.27 -3.51 -9.09
N ARG A 308 1.18 -4.51 -8.22
CA ARG A 308 0.15 -4.58 -7.19
C ARG A 308 0.19 -3.39 -6.24
N ALA A 309 1.34 -3.14 -5.63
CA ALA A 309 1.49 -2.08 -4.65
C ALA A 309 1.22 -0.70 -5.28
N TRP A 310 1.66 -0.49 -6.52
CA TRP A 310 1.35 0.72 -7.28
C TRP A 310 -0.14 0.85 -7.54
N CYS A 311 -0.81 -0.18 -8.06
CA CYS A 311 -2.25 -0.15 -8.32
C CYS A 311 -3.06 0.22 -7.09
N ARG A 312 -2.71 -0.33 -5.92
CA ARG A 312 -3.36 -0.01 -4.65
C ARG A 312 -3.06 1.40 -4.18
N ALA A 313 -1.82 1.88 -4.36
CA ALA A 313 -1.49 3.28 -4.10
C ALA A 313 -2.24 4.24 -5.04
N VAL A 314 -2.52 3.86 -6.29
CA VAL A 314 -3.39 4.64 -7.19
C VAL A 314 -4.84 4.61 -6.71
N GLU A 315 -5.35 3.44 -6.35
CA GLU A 315 -6.74 3.24 -5.91
C GLU A 315 -7.10 4.06 -4.69
N TYR A 316 -6.20 4.10 -3.70
CA TYR A 316 -6.40 4.86 -2.47
C TYR A 316 -5.74 6.22 -2.45
N ASN A 317 -5.13 6.63 -3.58
CA ASN A 317 -4.37 7.86 -3.65
C ASN A 317 -3.28 7.99 -2.56
N SER A 318 -2.62 6.88 -2.24
CA SER A 318 -1.50 6.86 -1.31
C SER A 318 -0.21 7.33 -1.98
N THR A 319 0.62 8.05 -1.23
CA THR A 319 1.95 8.52 -1.68
C THR A 319 3.03 7.50 -1.39
N PHE A 320 2.93 6.80 -0.25
CA PHE A 320 3.98 5.91 0.24
C PHE A 320 3.63 4.44 0.03
N ILE A 321 4.65 3.67 -0.37
CA ILE A 321 4.60 2.23 -0.57
C ILE A 321 5.76 1.61 0.21
N VAL A 322 5.51 0.57 0.99
CA VAL A 322 6.55 -0.22 1.67
C VAL A 322 6.51 -1.63 1.15
N LEU A 323 7.66 -2.15 0.71
CA LEU A 323 7.84 -3.52 0.20
C LEU A 323 8.82 -4.23 1.12
N ASN A 324 8.38 -5.27 1.81
CA ASN A 324 9.19 -5.98 2.80
C ASN A 324 9.12 -7.50 2.54
N ASP A 325 10.26 -8.16 2.39
CA ASP A 325 10.35 -9.62 2.17
C ASP A 325 10.81 -10.39 3.42
N GLY A 326 10.87 -9.72 4.57
CA GLY A 326 11.35 -10.25 5.83
C GLY A 326 12.86 -10.21 6.02
N LEU A 327 13.64 -10.04 4.96
CA LEU A 327 15.10 -9.86 5.02
C LEU A 327 15.53 -8.47 4.58
N SER A 328 14.75 -7.85 3.71
CA SER A 328 14.98 -6.55 3.15
C SER A 328 13.68 -5.79 3.02
N GLU A 329 13.76 -4.49 3.24
CA GLU A 329 12.67 -3.56 3.02
C GLU A 329 13.07 -2.46 2.04
N ARG A 330 12.13 -2.01 1.22
CA ARG A 330 12.26 -0.79 0.44
C ARG A 330 11.07 0.13 0.72
N ILE A 331 11.39 1.40 0.90
CA ILE A 331 10.39 2.47 1.02
C ILE A 331 10.32 3.17 -0.33
N GLY A 332 9.11 3.31 -0.85
CA GLY A 332 8.77 3.93 -2.12
C GLY A 332 7.94 5.18 -1.94
N ILE A 333 8.24 6.21 -2.74
CA ILE A 333 7.49 7.46 -2.86
C ILE A 333 6.96 7.57 -4.28
N ARG A 334 5.64 7.55 -4.41
CA ARG A 334 4.92 7.75 -5.67
C ARG A 334 4.88 9.24 -6.00
N HIS A 335 5.42 9.58 -7.17
CA HIS A 335 5.28 10.90 -7.77
C HIS A 335 4.21 10.84 -8.87
N ARG A 336 3.06 11.48 -8.62
CA ARG A 336 1.84 11.37 -9.42
C ARG A 336 1.97 12.07 -10.77
N ALA A 337 2.70 13.19 -10.82
CA ALA A 337 2.84 13.96 -12.06
C ALA A 337 3.54 13.14 -13.16
N SER A 338 4.66 12.48 -12.82
CA SER A 338 5.45 11.67 -13.76
C SER A 338 5.12 10.18 -13.75
N ASN A 339 4.22 9.72 -12.86
CA ASN A 339 3.99 8.30 -12.58
C ASN A 339 5.30 7.54 -12.32
N THR A 340 6.17 8.13 -11.50
CA THR A 340 7.45 7.53 -11.12
C THR A 340 7.36 7.03 -9.68
N LEU A 341 7.88 5.84 -9.42
CA LEU A 341 8.12 5.33 -8.07
C LEU A 341 9.60 5.52 -7.74
N PHE A 342 9.88 6.46 -6.84
CA PHE A 342 11.21 6.60 -6.27
C PHE A 342 11.35 5.64 -5.09
N ILE A 343 12.42 4.86 -5.03
CA ILE A 343 12.60 3.85 -3.97
C ILE A 343 13.94 4.04 -3.26
N THR A 344 14.00 3.73 -1.97
CA THR A 344 15.25 3.65 -1.21
C THR A 344 16.12 2.50 -1.71
N GLU A 345 17.41 2.52 -1.36
CA GLU A 345 18.22 1.29 -1.32
C GLU A 345 17.61 0.25 -0.36
N PRO A 346 17.97 -1.04 -0.49
CA PRO A 346 17.57 -2.09 0.43
C PRO A 346 17.90 -1.72 1.87
N ILE A 347 16.88 -1.65 2.73
CA ILE A 347 17.00 -1.48 4.16
C ILE A 347 17.01 -2.87 4.79
N ASP A 348 17.94 -3.11 5.71
CA ASP A 348 18.00 -4.34 6.51
C ASP A 348 17.12 -4.14 7.77
N PRO A 349 16.00 -4.85 7.91
CA PRO A 349 15.08 -4.67 9.04
C PRO A 349 15.67 -5.04 10.41
N PHE A 350 16.79 -5.78 10.43
CA PHE A 350 17.44 -6.26 11.65
C PHE A 350 18.63 -5.39 12.07
N LYS A 351 18.94 -4.34 11.30
CA LYS A 351 20.04 -3.42 11.60
C LYS A 351 19.51 -2.05 12.00
N ALA A 352 20.19 -1.43 12.96
CA ALA A 352 20.02 -0.01 13.20
C ALA A 352 20.31 0.79 11.90
N PRO A 353 19.59 1.87 11.61
CA PRO A 353 18.57 2.53 12.43
C PRO A 353 17.11 2.21 12.02
N TYR A 354 16.72 0.95 11.85
CA TYR A 354 15.41 0.57 11.29
C TYR A 354 14.19 1.26 11.92
N MET A 355 14.10 1.32 13.25
CA MET A 355 13.01 2.02 13.95
C MET A 355 12.94 3.51 13.56
N ARG A 356 14.09 4.17 13.38
CA ARG A 356 14.14 5.59 13.01
C ARG A 356 13.64 5.81 11.59
N TYR A 357 13.92 4.88 10.66
CA TYR A 357 13.35 4.94 9.32
C TYR A 357 11.83 4.91 9.37
N HIS A 358 11.23 4.02 10.17
CA HIS A 358 9.78 3.93 10.28
C HIS A 358 9.14 5.10 11.01
N MET A 359 9.74 5.62 12.09
CA MET A 359 9.27 6.86 12.70
C MET A 359 9.28 8.02 11.71
N ALA A 360 10.36 8.18 10.96
CA ALA A 360 10.47 9.20 9.93
C ALA A 360 9.46 8.98 8.79
N LEU A 361 9.26 7.74 8.37
CA LEU A 361 8.28 7.37 7.34
C LEU A 361 6.86 7.75 7.77
N TYR A 362 6.44 7.40 8.99
CA TYR A 362 5.08 7.71 9.45
C TYR A 362 4.87 9.21 9.59
N MET A 363 5.89 9.95 10.02
CA MET A 363 5.84 11.41 9.99
C MET A 363 5.67 11.96 8.58
N ALA A 364 6.42 11.44 7.62
CA ALA A 364 6.29 11.85 6.22
C ALA A 364 4.91 11.50 5.64
N ILE A 365 4.35 10.34 6.00
CA ILE A 365 2.99 9.94 5.59
C ILE A 365 1.94 10.91 6.15
N VAL A 366 2.00 11.21 7.45
CA VAL A 366 1.01 12.09 8.10
C VAL A 366 1.13 13.51 7.59
N ASP A 367 2.35 14.02 7.43
CA ASP A 367 2.59 15.34 6.87
C ASP A 367 2.09 15.47 5.42
N ASP A 368 2.35 14.47 4.57
CA ASP A 368 1.80 14.40 3.22
C ASP A 368 0.26 14.39 3.22
N ALA A 369 -0.35 13.53 4.03
CA ALA A 369 -1.80 13.42 4.12
C ALA A 369 -2.45 14.73 4.59
N LEU A 370 -1.95 15.35 5.66
CA LEU A 370 -2.46 16.62 6.18
C LEU A 370 -2.25 17.80 5.22
N SER A 371 -1.23 17.72 4.36
CA SER A 371 -0.97 18.74 3.34
C SER A 371 -1.86 18.58 2.12
N ARG A 372 -2.21 17.33 1.75
CA ARG A 372 -3.18 17.04 0.69
C ARG A 372 -4.62 17.17 1.14
N ALA A 373 -4.87 17.23 2.44
CA ALA A 373 -6.16 17.56 3.00
C ALA A 373 -6.52 19.02 2.69
N VAL A 374 -7.02 19.23 1.48
CA VAL A 374 -7.66 20.47 1.07
C VAL A 374 -9.06 20.44 1.64
N VAL A 375 -9.18 20.96 2.86
CA VAL A 375 -10.45 21.53 3.28
C VAL A 375 -10.59 22.77 2.41
N GLU A 376 -11.39 22.67 1.36
CA GLU A 376 -11.91 23.88 0.71
C GLU A 376 -12.67 24.60 1.83
N VAL A 377 -11.99 25.56 2.47
CA VAL A 377 -12.66 26.54 3.31
C VAL A 377 -13.68 27.13 2.36
N ALA A 378 -14.95 26.82 2.60
CA ALA A 378 -16.05 27.31 1.80
C ALA A 378 -15.96 28.84 1.84
N GLU A 379 -15.34 29.42 0.81
CA GLU A 379 -15.54 30.82 0.48
C GLU A 379 -17.07 30.97 0.38
N PRO A 380 -17.70 31.83 1.21
CA PRO A 380 -19.14 31.79 1.44
C PRO A 380 -20.01 32.21 0.24
N ASP A 381 -19.47 32.36 -0.98
CA ASP A 381 -20.16 32.98 -2.11
C ASP A 381 -20.08 32.21 -3.45
N ALA A 382 -20.07 30.88 -3.41
CA ALA A 382 -20.34 30.07 -4.60
C ALA A 382 -21.48 29.08 -4.37
N ASP A 383 -22.70 29.57 -4.61
CA ASP A 383 -23.87 28.76 -4.90
C ASP A 383 -23.54 27.69 -5.96
N ILE A 384 -24.09 26.47 -5.77
CA ILE A 384 -24.05 25.27 -6.65
C ILE A 384 -22.81 24.37 -6.36
N SER A 385 -22.88 23.18 -5.75
CA SER A 385 -23.87 22.10 -5.77
C SER A 385 -23.55 21.07 -4.65
N PRO A 386 -24.53 20.30 -4.15
CA PRO A 386 -24.32 19.46 -2.98
C PRO A 386 -23.39 18.28 -3.28
N ALA A 387 -22.33 18.19 -2.47
CA ALA A 387 -21.44 17.06 -2.36
C ALA A 387 -22.24 15.75 -2.30
N ARG A 388 -21.94 14.84 -3.23
CA ARG A 388 -22.46 13.47 -3.23
C ARG A 388 -21.92 12.75 -1.99
N SER A 389 -22.66 12.81 -0.89
CA SER A 389 -22.50 11.83 0.18
C SER A 389 -22.65 10.45 -0.45
N ARG A 390 -21.59 9.65 -0.38
CA ARG A 390 -21.61 8.26 -0.79
C ARG A 390 -22.46 7.54 0.25
N LYS A 391 -23.78 7.60 0.07
CA LYS A 391 -24.75 6.91 0.91
C LYS A 391 -24.41 5.42 0.87
N ARG A 392 -23.70 4.93 1.90
CA ARG A 392 -23.48 3.50 2.16
C ARG A 392 -24.85 2.85 2.12
N ARG A 393 -25.16 2.16 1.02
CA ARG A 393 -26.43 1.50 0.83
C ARG A 393 -26.39 0.23 1.68
N ALA A 394 -26.90 0.33 2.91
CA ALA A 394 -27.32 -0.84 3.67
C ALA A 394 -28.39 -1.56 2.83
N THR A 395 -27.96 -2.61 2.13
CA THR A 395 -28.81 -3.32 1.18
C THR A 395 -29.44 -4.49 1.94
N ASN A 396 -30.42 -4.19 2.79
CA ASN A 396 -31.37 -5.18 3.28
C ASN A 396 -32.43 -5.39 2.19
N VAL A 397 -32.03 -6.05 1.09
CA VAL A 397 -32.99 -6.62 0.14
C VAL A 397 -32.98 -8.13 0.39
N PRO A 398 -34.13 -8.75 0.73
CA PRO A 398 -34.21 -10.20 0.84
C PRO A 398 -33.91 -10.78 -0.54
N ILE A 399 -32.76 -11.44 -0.66
CA ILE A 399 -32.37 -12.15 -1.87
C ILE A 399 -33.36 -13.31 -2.02
N ALA A 400 -34.29 -13.16 -2.97
CA ALA A 400 -35.09 -14.28 -3.44
C ALA A 400 -34.14 -15.38 -3.92
N THR A 401 -34.15 -16.51 -3.24
CA THR A 401 -33.38 -17.71 -3.58
C THR A 401 -33.87 -18.25 -4.92
N ARG A 402 -33.26 -17.78 -6.00
CA ARG A 402 -33.46 -18.35 -7.33
C ARG A 402 -32.79 -19.72 -7.32
N ALA A 403 -33.60 -20.77 -7.23
CA ALA A 403 -33.16 -22.15 -7.36
C ALA A 403 -32.41 -22.32 -8.69
N SER A 404 -31.09 -22.44 -8.60
CA SER A 404 -30.23 -22.83 -9.71
C SER A 404 -30.65 -24.23 -10.15
N LYS A 405 -31.21 -24.35 -11.36
CA LYS A 405 -31.34 -25.64 -12.05
C LYS A 405 -29.93 -26.15 -12.33
N ARG A 406 -29.40 -26.91 -11.37
CA ARG A 406 -28.17 -27.67 -11.51
C ARG A 406 -28.39 -28.68 -12.64
N LEU A 407 -27.73 -28.46 -13.78
CA LEU A 407 -27.56 -29.49 -14.80
C LEU A 407 -26.93 -30.71 -14.11
N LYS A 408 -27.68 -31.82 -14.06
CA LYS A 408 -27.15 -33.15 -13.72
C LYS A 408 -26.16 -33.51 -14.82
N GLY A 409 -24.88 -33.22 -14.61
CA GLY A 409 -23.80 -33.83 -15.39
C GLY A 409 -23.52 -35.22 -14.85
N GLU A 410 -23.47 -36.21 -15.73
CA GLU A 410 -22.95 -37.54 -15.45
C GLU A 410 -21.52 -37.47 -14.88
N ALA A 411 -21.20 -38.41 -13.98
CA ALA A 411 -19.88 -38.49 -13.37
C ALA A 411 -18.82 -38.75 -14.47
N PRO A 412 -17.69 -38.02 -14.47
CA PRO A 412 -16.62 -38.26 -15.43
C PRO A 412 -16.04 -39.66 -15.23
N SER A 413 -15.98 -40.43 -16.32
CA SER A 413 -15.20 -41.67 -16.40
C SER A 413 -13.73 -41.39 -16.04
N ALA A 414 -13.15 -42.23 -15.19
CA ALA A 414 -11.79 -42.08 -14.63
C ALA A 414 -10.64 -42.17 -15.67
N ASN A 415 -10.94 -42.28 -16.97
CA ASN A 415 -9.97 -42.47 -18.04
C ASN A 415 -9.90 -41.30 -19.05
N ALA A 416 -10.47 -40.13 -18.73
CA ALA A 416 -10.40 -38.97 -19.62
C ALA A 416 -8.96 -38.44 -19.72
N SER A 417 -8.30 -38.74 -20.85
CA SER A 417 -7.00 -38.19 -21.20
C SER A 417 -7.01 -36.66 -21.15
N SER A 418 -5.89 -36.04 -20.80
CA SER A 418 -5.72 -34.59 -20.65
C SER A 418 -6.05 -33.75 -21.89
N VAL A 419 -6.32 -34.41 -23.03
CA VAL A 419 -6.68 -33.83 -24.32
C VAL A 419 -8.11 -33.25 -24.32
N ASP A 420 -9.03 -33.76 -23.49
CA ASP A 420 -10.45 -33.36 -23.55
C ASP A 420 -10.79 -32.08 -22.76
N LEU A 421 -9.96 -31.70 -21.78
CA LEU A 421 -10.22 -30.52 -20.94
C LEU A 421 -10.18 -29.21 -21.73
N TYR A 422 -9.36 -29.12 -22.78
CA TYR A 422 -9.28 -27.91 -23.60
C TYR A 422 -10.48 -27.78 -24.55
N ALA A 423 -10.98 -28.90 -25.08
CA ALA A 423 -12.21 -28.92 -25.86
C ALA A 423 -13.40 -28.54 -24.99
N GLU A 424 -13.45 -29.02 -23.74
CA GLU A 424 -14.49 -28.66 -22.78
C GLU A 424 -14.40 -27.18 -22.32
N ILE A 425 -13.20 -26.66 -22.04
CA ILE A 425 -13.02 -25.24 -21.71
C ILE A 425 -13.40 -24.35 -22.91
N ALA A 426 -13.03 -24.75 -24.12
CA ALA A 426 -13.38 -24.03 -25.34
C ALA A 426 -14.88 -24.08 -25.66
N SER A 427 -15.61 -25.09 -25.18
CA SER A 427 -17.06 -25.20 -25.35
C SER A 427 -17.87 -24.45 -24.28
N ARG A 428 -17.23 -23.96 -23.21
CA ARG A 428 -17.89 -23.17 -22.15
C ARG A 428 -18.09 -21.72 -22.56
N HIS A 429 -19.20 -21.14 -22.10
CA HIS A 429 -19.45 -19.71 -22.24
C HIS A 429 -18.39 -18.91 -21.46
N ILE A 430 -17.65 -18.06 -22.17
CA ILE A 430 -16.65 -17.16 -21.60
C ILE A 430 -17.33 -15.82 -21.29
N LEU A 431 -17.17 -15.34 -20.06
CA LEU A 431 -17.55 -13.96 -19.72
C LEU A 431 -16.35 -13.04 -19.98
N LEU A 432 -16.58 -12.01 -20.78
CA LEU A 432 -15.61 -10.94 -21.03
C LEU A 432 -15.98 -9.73 -20.18
N VAL A 433 -15.08 -9.32 -19.30
CA VAL A 433 -15.28 -8.18 -18.40
C VAL A 433 -14.30 -7.09 -18.76
N SER A 434 -14.84 -5.90 -19.01
CA SER A 434 -14.06 -4.67 -19.14
C SER A 434 -14.40 -3.76 -17.96
N PHE A 435 -13.41 -3.06 -17.43
CA PHE A 435 -13.60 -2.08 -16.37
C PHE A 435 -13.48 -0.67 -16.96
N ASP A 436 -14.52 0.13 -16.77
CA ASP A 436 -14.56 1.55 -17.14
C ASP A 436 -15.23 2.34 -16.02
N PHE A 437 -14.55 2.41 -14.87
CA PHE A 437 -15.03 3.12 -13.69
C PHE A 437 -13.86 3.62 -12.81
N GLY A 438 -13.96 4.86 -12.34
CA GLY A 438 -12.94 5.46 -11.47
C GLY A 438 -11.55 5.47 -12.13
N ILE A 439 -10.59 4.84 -11.46
CA ILE A 439 -9.21 4.68 -11.92
C ILE A 439 -9.01 3.52 -12.90
N TYR A 440 -10.00 2.64 -13.06
CA TYR A 440 -9.92 1.49 -13.95
C TYR A 440 -10.50 1.85 -15.31
N HIS A 441 -9.67 1.71 -16.34
CA HIS A 441 -10.05 2.00 -17.71
C HIS A 441 -9.33 1.03 -18.64
N SER A 442 -9.96 -0.11 -18.91
CA SER A 442 -9.34 -1.17 -19.68
C SER A 442 -9.98 -1.38 -21.04
N PRO A 443 -9.31 -0.98 -22.13
CA PRO A 443 -9.81 -1.18 -23.49
C PRO A 443 -9.82 -2.66 -23.88
N ALA A 444 -9.08 -3.51 -23.18
CA ALA A 444 -9.03 -4.95 -23.38
C ALA A 444 -9.88 -5.66 -22.32
N PRO A 445 -10.94 -6.39 -22.72
CA PRO A 445 -11.65 -7.24 -21.77
C PRO A 445 -10.75 -8.35 -21.23
N SER A 446 -10.90 -8.67 -19.95
CA SER A 446 -10.37 -9.89 -19.37
C SER A 446 -11.39 -11.01 -19.45
N SER A 447 -10.90 -12.22 -19.67
CA SER A 447 -11.72 -13.42 -19.75
C SER A 447 -11.80 -14.12 -18.40
N PHE A 448 -13.01 -14.50 -18.00
CA PHE A 448 -13.27 -15.40 -16.88
C PHE A 448 -13.81 -16.72 -17.41
N LEU A 449 -13.21 -17.83 -16.96
CA LEU A 449 -13.76 -19.16 -17.13
C LEU A 449 -14.57 -19.50 -15.88
N ARG A 450 -15.84 -19.85 -16.07
CA ARG A 450 -16.76 -20.23 -14.99
C ARG A 450 -16.72 -21.72 -14.68
#